data_AF-T2GI86-F1
#
_entry.id   AF-T2GI86-F1
#
_cell.length_a   1.000
_cell.length_b   1.000
_cell.length_c   1.000
_cell.angle_alpha   90.00
_cell.angle_beta   90.00
_cell.angle_gamma   90.00
#
_symmetry.space_group_name_H-M   'P 1'
#
loop_
_entity.id
_entity.type
_entity.pdbx_description
1 polymer ?
#
loop_
_entity_poly.entity_id
_entity_poly.type
_entity_poly.pdbx_seq_one_letter_code
_entity_poly.pdbx_strand_id
1 'polypeptide(L)'
;MDHLLLINRVAGLVMGLLIIGFCVRILRQIGTRELAVSMLFLHRRTARLICVSIFMASIFTVLVGFTFVTGQEEAVVECFLNLNAFFLLVSVFLLSSVMGGDL
;
A
#
# COMPACT_ATOMS: atom_id res chain seq x y z
N MET A 1 2.24 -19.92 -19.52
CA MET A 1 2.70 -19.37 -18.23
C MET A 1 3.04 -17.88 -18.35
N ASP A 2 3.60 -17.44 -19.47
CA ASP A 2 4.10 -16.06 -19.64
C ASP A 2 3.03 -14.96 -19.55
N HIS A 3 1.80 -15.21 -20.04
CA HIS A 3 0.74 -14.21 -19.98
C HIS A 3 0.27 -13.90 -18.55
N LEU A 4 0.21 -14.90 -17.67
CA LEU A 4 -0.17 -14.70 -16.26
C LEU A 4 0.87 -13.87 -15.52
N LEU A 5 2.15 -14.15 -15.78
CA LEU A 5 3.27 -13.41 -15.22
C LEU A 5 3.29 -11.95 -15.73
N LEU A 6 3.03 -11.75 -17.02
CA LEU A 6 2.92 -10.41 -17.60
C LEU A 6 1.76 -9.61 -17.00
N ILE A 7 0.59 -10.23 -16.81
CA ILE A 7 -0.55 -9.60 -16.13
C ILE A 7 -0.18 -9.20 -14.69
N ASN A 8 0.52 -10.09 -13.97
CA ASN A 8 0.96 -9.84 -12.60
C ASN A 8 1.90 -8.62 -12.55
N ARG A 9 2.88 -8.54 -13.43
CA ARG A 9 3.79 -7.39 -13.54
C ARG A 9 3.06 -6.09 -13.86
N VAL A 10 2.12 -6.12 -14.80
CA VAL A 10 1.32 -4.94 -15.16
C VAL A 10 0.44 -4.50 -13.98
N ALA A 11 -0.19 -5.43 -13.27
CA ALA A 11 -0.97 -5.12 -12.08
C ALA A 11 -0.11 -4.48 -10.99
N GLY A 12 1.08 -5.02 -10.74
CA GLY A 12 2.06 -4.44 -9.81
C GLY A 12 2.47 -3.03 -10.19
N LEU A 13 2.73 -2.80 -11.47
CA LEU A 13 3.09 -1.48 -12.00
C LEU A 13 1.96 -0.46 -11.81
N VAL A 14 0.71 -0.84 -12.11
CA VAL A 14 -0.46 0.01 -11.89
C VAL A 14 -0.64 0.32 -10.39
N MET A 15 -0.52 -0.68 -9.52
CA MET A 15 -0.58 -0.47 -8.06
C MET A 15 0.51 0.48 -7.58
N GLY A 16 1.75 0.32 -8.04
CA GLY A 16 2.86 1.21 -7.71
C GLY A 16 2.60 2.66 -8.12
N LEU A 17 2.10 2.88 -9.35
CA LEU A 17 1.72 4.22 -9.82
C LEU A 17 0.63 4.86 -8.96
N LEU A 18 -0.39 4.10 -8.57
CA LEU A 18 -1.45 4.58 -7.70
C LEU A 18 -0.93 4.94 -6.30
N ILE A 19 -0.07 4.11 -5.72
CA ILE A 19 0.57 4.40 -4.42
C ILE A 19 1.32 5.73 -4.49
N ILE A 20 2.15 5.92 -5.52
CA ILE A 20 2.90 7.17 -5.71
C ILE A 20 1.94 8.36 -5.81
N GLY A 21 0.86 8.23 -6.59
CA GLY A 21 -0.16 9.28 -6.73
C GLY A 21 -0.79 9.68 -5.39
N PHE A 22 -1.19 8.71 -4.57
CA PHE A 22 -1.76 8.99 -3.24
C PHE A 22 -0.72 9.55 -2.26
N CYS A 23 0.53 9.06 -2.28
CA CYS A 23 1.62 9.62 -1.48
C CYS A 23 1.89 11.09 -1.82
N VAL A 24 1.90 11.46 -3.10
CA VAL A 24 2.03 12.86 -3.52
C VAL A 24 0.86 13.71 -3.00
N ARG A 25 -0.36 13.19 -3.05
CA ARG A 25 -1.55 13.88 -2.50
C ARG A 25 -1.43 14.08 -0.99
N ILE A 26 -1.00 13.07 -0.25
CA ILE A 26 -0.75 13.14 1.20
C ILE A 26 0.32 14.19 1.50
N LEU A 27 1.46 14.16 0.80
CA LEU A 27 2.56 15.12 0.99
C LEU A 27 2.09 16.57 0.77
N ARG A 28 1.30 16.82 -0.27
CA ARG A 28 0.71 18.16 -0.53
C ARG A 28 -0.20 18.60 0.62
N GLN A 29 -1.02 17.68 1.15
CA GLN A 29 -1.97 17.99 2.23
C GLN A 29 -1.27 18.25 3.57
N ILE A 30 -0.20 17.51 3.88
CA ILE A 30 0.64 17.73 5.08
C ILE A 30 1.25 19.13 5.05
N GLY A 31 1.79 19.56 3.91
CA GLY A 31 2.40 20.89 3.77
C GLY A 31 1.41 22.05 3.96
N THR A 32 0.12 21.82 3.74
CA THR A 32 -0.94 22.84 3.90
C THR A 32 -1.67 22.80 5.24
N ARG A 33 -1.56 21.72 6.03
CA ARG A 33 -2.29 21.56 7.30
C ARG A 33 -1.39 20.94 8.36
N GLU A 34 -0.85 21.77 9.27
CA GLU A 34 -0.27 21.31 10.55
C GLU A 34 -1.29 20.53 11.42
N LEU A 35 -2.59 20.55 11.05
CA LEU A 35 -3.72 19.93 11.74
C LEU A 35 -4.06 18.47 11.33
N ALA A 36 -3.34 17.85 10.39
CA ALA A 36 -3.74 16.56 9.82
C ALA A 36 -3.50 15.35 10.76
N VAL A 37 -2.50 15.40 11.65
CA VAL A 37 -2.20 14.29 12.58
C VAL A 37 -3.28 14.14 13.65
N SER A 38 -3.88 15.25 14.09
CA SER A 38 -4.95 15.27 15.08
C SER A 38 -6.28 14.71 14.55
N MET A 39 -6.55 14.84 13.25
CA MET A 39 -7.74 14.29 12.59
C MET A 39 -7.72 12.76 12.48
N LEU A 40 -6.53 12.16 12.40
CA LEU A 40 -6.37 10.71 12.36
C LEU A 40 -6.81 10.05 13.68
N PHE A 41 -6.70 10.77 14.80
CA PHE A 41 -7.24 10.37 16.10
C PHE A 41 -8.77 10.48 16.20
N LEU A 42 -9.43 11.30 15.35
CA LEU A 42 -10.88 11.48 15.38
C LEU A 42 -11.62 10.27 14.77
N HIS A 43 -11.00 9.58 13.80
CA HIS A 43 -11.57 8.42 13.11
C HIS A 43 -10.98 7.09 13.60
N ARG A 44 -11.33 6.69 14.82
CA ARG A 44 -10.82 5.49 15.50
C ARG A 44 -11.01 4.18 14.69
N ARG A 45 -12.04 4.10 13.84
CA ARG A 45 -12.28 2.94 12.94
C ARG A 45 -11.35 2.94 11.73
N THR A 46 -11.21 4.08 11.05
CA THR A 46 -10.36 4.20 9.85
C THR A 46 -8.88 4.06 10.21
N ALA A 47 -8.46 4.64 11.33
CA ALA A 47 -7.10 4.45 11.86
C ALA A 47 -6.78 2.97 12.14
N ARG A 48 -7.74 2.21 12.67
CA ARG A 48 -7.58 0.76 12.87
C ARG A 48 -7.38 0.02 11.56
N LEU A 49 -8.18 0.34 10.53
CA LEU A 49 -8.05 -0.28 9.20
C LEU A 49 -6.71 0.04 8.55
N ILE A 50 -6.24 1.29 8.65
CA ILE A 50 -4.90 1.71 8.21
C ILE A 50 -3.83 0.86 8.93
N CYS A 51 -3.85 0.79 10.26
CA CYS A 51 -2.88 -0.02 11.01
C CYS A 51 -2.93 -1.51 10.63
N VAL A 52 -4.10 -2.10 10.46
CA VAL A 52 -4.24 -3.50 10.03
C VAL A 52 -3.67 -3.71 8.63
N SER A 53 -3.94 -2.79 7.70
CA SER A 53 -3.39 -2.88 6.34
C SER A 53 -1.86 -2.75 6.31
N ILE A 54 -1.29 -1.84 7.11
CA ILE A 54 0.17 -1.73 7.28
C ILE A 54 0.75 -3.01 7.92
N PHE A 55 0.08 -3.56 8.92
CA PHE A 55 0.52 -4.79 9.58
C PHE A 55 0.56 -5.96 8.60
N MET A 56 -0.49 -6.13 7.79
CA MET A 56 -0.51 -7.13 6.73
C MET A 56 0.58 -6.89 5.69
N ALA A 57 0.78 -5.65 5.24
CA ALA A 57 1.88 -5.31 4.33
C ALA A 57 3.23 -5.74 4.93
N SER A 58 3.52 -5.41 6.19
CA SER A 58 4.76 -5.82 6.87
C SER A 58 4.96 -7.34 6.89
N ILE A 59 3.90 -8.13 7.13
CA ILE A 59 3.98 -9.60 7.03
C ILE A 59 4.38 -10.02 5.62
N PHE A 60 3.74 -9.47 4.59
CA PHE A 60 4.08 -9.79 3.21
C PHE A 60 5.50 -9.34 2.83
N THR A 61 6.02 -8.24 3.38
CA THR A 61 7.41 -7.83 3.18
C THR A 61 8.38 -8.90 3.69
N VAL A 62 8.11 -9.48 4.87
CA VAL A 62 8.91 -10.57 5.44
C VAL A 62 8.78 -11.83 4.58
N LEU A 63 7.57 -12.17 4.15
CA LEU A 63 7.34 -13.34 3.28
C LEU A 63 8.06 -13.21 1.94
N VAL A 64 8.01 -12.03 1.31
CA VAL A 64 8.77 -11.74 0.08
C VAL A 64 10.27 -11.94 0.33
N GLY A 65 10.81 -11.38 1.41
CA GLY A 65 12.21 -11.58 1.79
C GLY A 65 12.57 -13.07 1.98
N PHE A 66 11.70 -13.84 2.63
CA PHE A 66 11.89 -15.28 2.81
C PHE A 66 11.84 -16.04 1.48
N THR A 67 10.92 -15.68 0.57
CA THR A 67 10.82 -16.32 -0.75
C THR A 67 12.04 -16.05 -1.63
N PHE A 68 12.66 -14.88 -1.50
CA PHE A 68 13.94 -14.58 -2.14
C PHE A 68 15.08 -15.45 -1.59
N VAL A 69 15.18 -15.58 -0.26
CA VAL A 69 16.25 -16.38 0.38
C VAL A 69 16.11 -17.87 0.07
N THR A 70 14.88 -18.37 -0.05
CA THR A 70 14.59 -19.79 -0.33
C THR A 70 14.63 -20.14 -1.82
N GLY A 71 14.87 -19.18 -2.71
CA GLY A 71 14.99 -19.42 -4.15
C GLY A 71 13.70 -19.90 -4.81
N GLN A 72 12.55 -19.40 -4.34
CA GLN A 72 11.24 -19.74 -4.92
C GLN A 72 11.08 -19.20 -6.34
N GLU A 73 10.13 -19.77 -7.09
CA GLU A 73 9.82 -19.33 -8.45
C GLU A 73 9.44 -17.84 -8.51
N GLU A 74 9.89 -17.15 -9.57
CA GLU A 74 9.64 -15.72 -9.77
C GLU A 74 8.16 -15.35 -9.69
N ALA A 75 7.28 -16.20 -10.24
CA ALA A 75 5.83 -15.98 -10.21
C ALA A 75 5.27 -15.89 -8.78
N VAL A 76 5.80 -16.70 -7.86
CA VAL A 76 5.38 -16.73 -6.45
C VAL A 76 5.86 -15.47 -5.75
N VAL A 77 7.11 -15.08 -5.98
CA VAL A 77 7.71 -13.86 -5.42
C VAL A 77 6.93 -12.61 -5.87
N GLU A 78 6.64 -12.51 -7.17
CA GLU A 78 5.87 -11.39 -7.72
C GLU A 78 4.43 -11.35 -7.18
N CYS A 79 3.80 -12.50 -6.98
CA CYS A 79 2.47 -12.57 -6.38
C CYS A 79 2.46 -12.00 -4.96
N PHE A 80 3.41 -12.39 -4.12
CA PHE A 80 3.55 -11.84 -2.76
C PHE A 80 3.88 -10.35 -2.76
N LEU A 81 4.71 -9.90 -3.70
CA LEU A 81 5.08 -8.49 -3.87
C LEU A 81 3.86 -7.65 -4.27
N ASN A 82 3.02 -8.18 -5.16
CA ASN A 82 1.76 -7.54 -5.54
C ASN A 82 0.73 -7.51 -4.40
N LEU A 83 0.65 -8.58 -3.61
CA LEU A 83 -0.21 -8.62 -2.44
C LEU A 83 0.24 -7.59 -1.39
N ASN A 84 1.55 -7.46 -1.18
CA ASN A 84 2.13 -6.41 -0.35
C ASN A 84 1.74 -5.01 -0.84
N ALA A 85 1.96 -4.75 -2.14
CA ALA A 85 1.61 -3.48 -2.78
C ALA A 85 0.11 -3.18 -2.64
N PHE A 86 -0.76 -4.18 -2.77
CA PHE A 86 -2.20 -4.02 -2.55
C PHE A 86 -2.52 -3.54 -1.13
N PHE A 87 -1.97 -4.17 -0.10
CA PHE A 87 -2.20 -3.74 1.29
C PHE A 87 -1.66 -2.34 1.57
N LEU A 88 -0.50 -2.01 1.01
CA LEU A 88 0.04 -0.64 1.09
C LEU A 88 -0.87 0.35 0.37
N LEU A 89 -1.38 0.02 -0.81
CA LEU A 89 -2.30 0.88 -1.56
C LEU A 89 -3.57 1.15 -0.76
N VAL A 90 -4.16 0.13 -0.12
CA VAL A 90 -5.32 0.31 0.77
C VAL A 90 -4.99 1.25 1.92
N SER A 91 -3.85 1.06 2.58
CA SER A 91 -3.40 1.94 3.67
C SER A 91 -3.27 3.39 3.23
N VAL A 92 -2.55 3.62 2.12
CA VAL A 92 -2.24 4.96 1.61
C VAL A 92 -3.50 5.63 1.06
N PHE A 93 -4.40 4.88 0.42
CA PHE A 93 -5.70 5.37 -0.02
C PHE A 93 -6.55 5.84 1.16
N LEU A 94 -6.70 5.02 2.19
CA LEU A 94 -7.46 5.36 3.40
C LEU A 94 -6.85 6.57 4.11
N LEU A 95 -5.52 6.62 4.21
CA LEU A 95 -4.80 7.74 4.78
C LEU A 95 -5.06 9.03 3.99
N SER A 96 -4.95 8.97 2.66
CA SER A 96 -5.25 10.10 1.78
C SER A 96 -6.71 10.56 1.88
N SER A 97 -7.66 9.64 2.07
CA SER A 97 -9.08 9.97 2.24
C SER A 97 -9.34 10.68 3.57
N VAL A 98 -8.66 10.29 4.65
CA VAL A 98 -8.79 10.94 5.96
C VAL A 98 -8.14 12.33 5.97
N MET A 99 -6.98 12.47 5.34
CA MET A 99 -6.25 13.74 5.32
C MET A 99 -6.83 14.74 4.31
N GLY A 100 -7.42 14.22 3.24
CA GLY A 100 -7.99 14.98 2.15
C GLY A 100 -9.47 15.18 2.24
N GLY A 101 -10.05 15.17 3.46
CA GLY A 101 -11.47 15.40 3.70
C GLY A 101 -11.99 16.45 2.74
N ASP A 102 -13.02 16.07 1.99
CA ASP A 102 -13.68 16.75 0.86
C ASP A 102 -13.39 16.10 -0.50
N LEU A 103 -14.19 15.05 -0.78
CA LEU A 103 -14.87 14.94 -2.07
C LEU A 103 -16.21 15.67 -1.92
#